data_AF-A0A956JH79-F1
#
_entry.id   AF-A0A956JH79-F1
#
_cell.length_a   1.000
_cell.length_b   1.000
_cell.length_c   1.000
_cell.angle_alpha   90.00
_cell.angle_beta   90.00
_cell.angle_gamma   90.00
#
_symmetry.space_group_name_H-M   'P 1'
#
loop_
_entity.id
_entity.type
_entity.pdbx_description
1 polymer ?
#
loop_
_entity_poly.entity_id
_entity_poly.type
_entity_poly.pdbx_seq_one_letter_code
_entity_poly.pdbx_strand_id
1 'polypeptide(L)'
;MKHRIRVGVVLTLALGLFAGCGESREDQLKRQLGYEQEEKKEKEVIEELPPDPVREELRPLLEQIYSHDRLPGVVDDDVLVENPRYPYELQAGVLAVVKVPKGVSKADKMKAIILGTAEADAWVFRKEARRDYAQLIHKVKYGHGDDTKERILRGYADLKLLSVFNNAGVDEAIGKLDGEAATVAKAMKEEYTKNKDKYWGEWMEVKMYARRAVSGDEPYRSLLRQLAKDIGTVEVKPRKWVDSVDPVFKDWAKAVEGNEELLIKLTNYRELRERVDFLNDTHGIWAVEGSSLIPEKAKDLKPDKKSGYAVLREDLGSGYNELTFVFDKKLSGAKLKRAFLHSLIFRQLLTDYQMLATAGGDWAERNPDGSLVKDTSIVPDEMDPLYARCGADGALDSLIAGYSGDFPLLQGVPINQKNAEKVISDAHKCVIEGGKPRIFVPAKDDEFALEGPAPASRLALFQMLARFEKIDVNMAGMGDDAKRLPEDDAIDDAEALLKQLEAKQKEENK
;
A
#
# COMPACT_ATOMS: atom_id res chain seq x y z
N MET A 1 -3.09 33.32 49.43
CA MET A 1 -1.72 33.28 50.00
C MET A 1 -0.89 32.31 49.17
N LYS A 2 0.22 32.80 48.60
CA LYS A 2 1.47 32.10 48.19
C LYS A 2 1.34 30.90 47.22
N HIS A 3 2.09 30.77 46.12
CA HIS A 3 3.07 31.60 45.42
C HIS A 3 3.20 31.03 43.99
N ARG A 4 3.09 31.88 42.96
CA ARG A 4 3.67 31.62 41.64
C ARG A 4 5.14 32.03 41.71
N ILE A 5 6.06 31.11 41.46
CA ILE A 5 7.47 31.43 41.26
C ILE A 5 7.82 31.11 39.81
N ARG A 6 8.07 32.20 39.06
CA ARG A 6 8.90 32.20 37.87
C ARG A 6 10.33 31.93 38.31
N VAL A 7 11.01 30.97 37.71
CA VAL A 7 12.47 30.94 37.68
C VAL A 7 12.88 30.93 36.21
N GLY A 8 13.41 32.06 35.76
CA GLY A 8 14.18 32.13 34.52
C GLY A 8 15.50 31.41 34.74
N VAL A 9 15.88 30.56 33.80
CA VAL A 9 17.24 30.02 33.75
C VAL A 9 18.08 30.99 32.94
N VAL A 10 18.98 31.66 33.66
CA VAL A 10 20.06 32.52 33.16
C VAL A 10 20.97 31.65 32.29
N LEU A 11 21.14 32.05 31.03
CA LEU A 11 22.13 31.49 30.11
C LEU A 11 23.51 32.02 30.52
N THR A 12 24.25 31.29 31.35
CA THR A 12 25.62 31.66 31.71
C THR A 12 26.59 30.99 30.73
N LEU A 13 27.00 31.76 29.71
CA LEU A 13 28.19 31.49 28.91
C LEU A 13 29.42 31.58 29.83
N ALA A 14 30.05 30.44 30.13
CA ALA A 14 31.37 30.38 30.73
C ALA A 14 32.32 29.59 29.83
N LEU A 15 32.98 30.30 28.92
CA LEU A 15 34.22 29.87 28.28
C LEU A 15 35.35 29.93 29.30
N GLY A 16 35.94 28.78 29.63
CA GLY A 16 37.10 28.67 30.51
C GLY A 16 37.88 27.39 30.23
N LEU A 17 38.97 27.52 29.48
CA LEU A 17 39.93 26.47 29.13
C LEU A 17 40.69 25.95 30.36
N PHE A 18 40.80 24.63 30.50
CA PHE A 18 42.04 23.83 30.56
C PHE A 18 41.93 22.59 31.48
N ALA A 19 42.07 21.44 30.81
CA ALA A 19 42.87 20.27 31.18
C ALA A 19 42.49 19.43 32.42
N GLY A 20 42.01 18.21 32.15
CA GLY A 20 42.25 17.06 33.03
C GLY A 20 41.16 15.99 33.00
N CYS A 21 41.29 15.01 32.09
CA CYS A 21 40.68 13.66 32.11
C CYS A 21 39.23 13.49 31.61
N GLY A 22 39.10 13.13 30.33
CA GLY A 22 38.59 11.80 29.99
C GLY A 22 37.11 11.58 29.62
N GLU A 23 36.32 12.60 29.31
CA GLU A 23 35.01 12.37 28.68
C GLU A 23 35.16 12.36 27.16
N SER A 24 34.77 11.27 26.50
CA SER A 24 34.76 11.20 25.04
C SER A 24 33.62 12.08 24.50
N ARG A 25 33.74 12.55 23.25
CA ARG A 25 32.68 13.31 22.56
C ARG A 25 31.35 12.53 22.51
N GLU A 26 31.44 11.21 22.56
CA GLU A 26 30.31 10.29 22.61
C GLU A 26 29.58 10.31 23.97
N ASP A 27 30.32 10.49 25.06
CA ASP A 27 29.76 10.57 26.42
C ASP A 27 29.05 11.90 26.65
N GLN A 28 29.57 12.99 26.08
CA GLN A 28 28.88 14.29 26.07
C GLN A 28 27.59 14.25 25.24
N LEU A 29 27.57 13.50 24.13
CA LEU A 29 26.39 13.30 23.29
C LEU A 29 25.32 12.45 23.98
N LYS A 30 25.70 11.36 24.64
CA LYS A 30 24.77 10.51 25.43
C LYS A 30 24.09 11.29 26.54
N ARG A 31 24.82 12.20 27.19
CA ARG A 31 24.31 13.06 28.26
C ARG A 31 23.37 14.15 27.76
N GLN A 32 23.65 14.75 26.60
CA GLN A 32 22.79 15.78 26.00
C GLN A 32 21.50 15.22 25.38
N LEU A 33 21.53 13.96 24.91
CA LEU A 33 20.38 13.27 24.33
C LEU A 33 19.47 12.60 25.37
N GLY A 34 19.76 12.71 26.68
CA GLY A 34 18.90 12.17 27.73
C GLY A 34 18.93 10.65 27.85
N TYR A 35 20.00 9.99 27.38
CA TYR A 35 20.31 8.62 27.82
C TYR A 35 20.87 8.70 29.25
N GLU A 36 20.02 9.09 30.21
CA GLU A 36 20.20 8.57 31.57
C GLU A 36 20.25 7.05 31.44
N GLN A 37 21.14 6.41 32.19
CA GLN A 37 21.19 4.96 32.29
C GLN A 37 19.79 4.50 32.69
N GLU A 38 18.94 4.18 31.71
CA GLU A 38 17.87 3.23 31.92
C GLU A 38 18.59 2.05 32.56
N GLU A 39 18.26 1.79 33.83
CA GLU A 39 18.57 0.51 34.44
C GLU A 39 18.35 -0.52 33.34
N LYS A 40 19.40 -1.27 32.97
CA LYS A 40 19.23 -2.41 32.09
C LYS A 40 18.07 -3.18 32.70
N LYS A 41 16.86 -3.05 32.14
CA LYS A 41 15.75 -3.90 32.51
C LYS A 41 16.35 -5.28 32.38
N GLU A 42 16.46 -5.99 33.49
CA GLU A 42 16.82 -7.40 33.45
C GLU A 42 16.00 -7.97 32.31
N LYS A 43 16.67 -8.61 31.33
CA LYS A 43 15.95 -9.28 30.25
C LYS A 43 14.90 -10.11 30.95
N GLU A 44 13.62 -9.75 30.81
CA GLU A 44 12.54 -10.60 31.30
C GLU A 44 12.85 -11.98 30.74
N VAL A 45 13.12 -12.92 31.63
CA VAL A 45 13.33 -14.30 31.24
C VAL A 45 11.97 -14.75 30.77
N ILE A 46 11.76 -14.70 29.45
CA ILE A 46 10.51 -15.15 28.86
C ILE A 46 10.46 -16.66 29.10
N GLU A 47 9.55 -17.09 29.98
CA GLU A 47 9.33 -18.52 30.24
C GLU A 47 9.02 -19.22 28.93
N GLU A 48 9.86 -20.18 28.56
CA GLU A 48 9.62 -20.96 27.36
C GLU A 48 8.47 -21.91 27.61
N LEU A 49 7.36 -21.66 26.90
CA LEU A 49 6.26 -22.62 26.84
C LEU A 49 6.79 -23.97 26.35
N PRO A 50 6.50 -25.07 27.05
CA PRO A 50 6.92 -26.39 26.62
C PRO A 50 6.30 -26.73 25.25
N PRO A 51 6.99 -27.52 24.40
CA PRO A 51 6.42 -28.01 23.15
C PRO A 51 5.09 -28.75 23.36
N ASP A 52 4.02 -28.25 22.75
CA ASP A 52 2.72 -28.95 22.75
C ASP A 52 2.82 -30.25 21.92
N PRO A 53 2.40 -31.41 22.45
CA PRO A 53 2.52 -32.68 21.74
C PRO A 53 1.82 -32.71 20.37
N VAL A 54 0.68 -32.03 20.22
CA VAL A 54 -0.08 -31.99 18.95
C VAL A 54 0.63 -31.09 17.94
N ARG A 55 1.24 -29.98 18.39
CA ARG A 55 2.10 -29.15 17.53
C ARG A 55 3.29 -29.95 17.00
N GLU A 56 3.93 -30.75 17.85
CA GLU A 56 5.08 -31.56 17.46
C GLU A 56 4.72 -32.63 16.42
N GLU A 57 3.53 -33.24 16.54
CA GLU A 57 3.01 -34.15 15.51
C GLU A 57 2.84 -33.47 14.14
N LEU A 58 2.58 -32.16 14.12
CA LEU A 58 2.39 -31.36 12.89
C LEU A 58 3.67 -30.70 12.38
N ARG A 59 4.77 -30.75 13.14
CA ARG A 59 6.01 -30.00 12.89
C ARG A 59 6.47 -30.00 11.43
N PRO A 60 6.57 -31.14 10.72
CA PRO A 60 7.01 -31.16 9.32
C PRO A 60 6.21 -30.22 8.40
N LEU A 61 4.90 -30.11 8.63
CA LEU A 61 4.03 -29.19 7.88
C LEU A 61 4.15 -27.75 8.40
N LEU A 62 4.19 -27.55 9.72
CA LEU A 62 4.27 -26.21 10.31
C LEU A 62 5.56 -25.48 9.90
N GLU A 63 6.67 -26.21 9.73
CA GLU A 63 7.94 -25.66 9.23
C GLU A 63 7.88 -25.23 7.75
N GLN A 64 6.92 -25.73 6.96
CA GLN A 64 6.65 -25.21 5.62
C GLN A 64 5.76 -23.96 5.65
N ILE A 65 4.93 -23.83 6.68
CA ILE A 65 4.01 -22.71 6.84
C ILE A 65 4.74 -21.51 7.44
N TYR A 66 5.51 -21.70 8.51
CA TYR A 66 6.06 -20.62 9.31
C TYR A 66 7.49 -20.26 8.88
N SER A 67 7.72 -18.99 8.54
CA SER A 67 9.01 -18.54 8.01
C SER A 67 10.12 -18.29 9.06
N HIS A 68 9.86 -18.54 10.35
CA HIS A 68 10.87 -18.37 11.42
C HIS A 68 11.22 -19.73 12.06
N ASP A 69 12.46 -19.87 12.54
CA ASP A 69 13.01 -21.11 13.11
C ASP A 69 12.27 -21.64 14.36
N ARG A 70 11.48 -20.78 15.02
CA ARG A 70 10.80 -21.10 16.28
C ARG A 70 9.31 -21.08 16.05
N LEU A 71 8.71 -22.27 15.90
CA LEU A 71 7.26 -22.41 15.76
C LEU A 71 6.49 -21.73 16.91
N PRO A 72 5.29 -21.20 16.65
CA PRO A 72 4.44 -20.63 17.69
C PRO A 72 4.23 -21.58 18.88
N GLY A 73 4.09 -21.01 20.07
CA GLY A 73 3.60 -21.72 21.24
C GLY A 73 2.14 -22.14 21.05
N VAL A 74 1.70 -23.19 21.74
CA VAL A 74 0.30 -23.61 21.75
C VAL A 74 -0.14 -23.78 23.19
N VAL A 75 -1.29 -23.22 23.54
CA VAL A 75 -1.89 -23.35 24.87
C VAL A 75 -3.38 -23.64 24.75
N ASP A 76 -3.89 -24.49 25.63
CA ASP A 76 -5.33 -24.74 25.76
C ASP A 76 -5.91 -23.71 26.75
N ASP A 77 -6.78 -22.82 26.26
CA ASP A 77 -7.26 -21.65 27.01
C ASP A 77 -8.78 -21.48 26.87
N ASP A 78 -9.37 -20.69 27.76
CA ASP A 78 -10.81 -20.36 27.74
C ASP A 78 -11.05 -19.19 26.78
N VAL A 79 -10.95 -19.46 25.47
CA VAL A 79 -11.14 -18.47 24.41
C VAL A 79 -12.56 -18.50 23.83
N LEU A 80 -13.11 -17.31 23.57
CA LEU A 80 -14.39 -17.15 22.89
C LEU A 80 -14.16 -17.11 21.38
N VAL A 81 -14.48 -18.21 20.70
CA VAL A 81 -14.40 -18.30 19.24
C VAL A 81 -15.71 -17.80 18.65
N GLU A 82 -15.69 -16.62 18.05
CA GLU A 82 -16.85 -16.04 17.36
C GLU A 82 -17.09 -16.66 15.98
N ASN A 83 -16.01 -17.12 15.31
CA ASN A 83 -16.09 -17.75 13.99
C ASN A 83 -15.64 -19.22 14.06
N PRO A 84 -16.56 -20.19 13.88
CA PRO A 84 -16.24 -21.62 13.94
C PRO A 84 -15.16 -22.09 12.94
N ARG A 85 -14.92 -21.34 11.86
CA ARG A 85 -13.85 -21.63 10.88
C ARG A 85 -12.45 -21.36 11.42
N TYR A 86 -12.31 -20.43 12.36
CA TYR A 86 -11.04 -20.09 12.99
C TYR A 86 -11.11 -20.39 14.50
N PRO A 87 -11.05 -21.67 14.90
CA PRO A 87 -11.21 -22.09 16.29
C PRO A 87 -9.97 -21.82 17.14
N TYR A 88 -9.44 -20.61 17.07
CA TYR A 88 -8.30 -20.16 17.86
C TYR A 88 -8.28 -18.63 18.03
N GLU A 89 -7.61 -18.20 19.08
CA GLU A 89 -7.15 -16.83 19.27
C GLU A 89 -5.63 -16.80 19.10
N LEU A 90 -5.11 -15.74 18.45
CA LEU A 90 -3.67 -15.57 18.25
C LEU A 90 -3.15 -14.45 19.15
N GLN A 91 -2.24 -14.78 20.05
CA GLN A 91 -1.35 -13.78 20.64
C GLN A 91 -0.20 -13.54 19.65
N ALA A 92 -0.25 -12.42 18.94
CA ALA A 92 0.70 -12.06 17.90
C ALA A 92 2.06 -11.58 18.45
N GLY A 93 3.12 -11.75 17.64
CA GLY A 93 4.47 -11.25 17.91
C GLY A 93 5.57 -12.26 17.58
N VAL A 94 6.82 -11.91 17.90
CA VAL A 94 8.01 -12.79 17.66
C VAL A 94 7.90 -14.11 18.42
N LEU A 95 7.20 -14.12 19.55
CA LEU A 95 6.87 -15.31 20.33
C LEU A 95 5.36 -15.56 20.27
N ALA A 96 4.85 -15.73 19.06
CA ALA A 96 3.43 -15.95 18.85
C ALA A 96 2.93 -17.18 19.63
N VAL A 97 1.72 -17.08 20.18
CA VAL A 97 1.04 -18.18 20.88
C VAL A 97 -0.34 -18.38 20.29
N VAL A 98 -0.61 -19.60 19.83
CA VAL A 98 -1.92 -20.04 19.35
C VAL A 98 -2.70 -20.58 20.55
N LYS A 99 -3.78 -19.90 20.92
CA LYS A 99 -4.68 -20.31 22.00
C LYS A 99 -5.83 -21.11 21.42
N VAL A 100 -5.96 -22.36 21.85
CA VAL A 100 -6.99 -23.30 21.38
C VAL A 100 -8.05 -23.47 22.48
N PRO A 101 -9.36 -23.49 22.16
CA PRO A 101 -10.39 -23.72 23.16
C PRO A 101 -10.21 -25.06 23.88
N LYS A 102 -10.40 -25.07 25.20
CA LYS A 102 -10.36 -26.31 25.98
C LYS A 102 -11.45 -27.29 25.55
N GLY A 103 -11.14 -28.58 25.54
CA GLY A 103 -12.10 -29.66 25.30
C GLY A 103 -12.46 -29.92 23.84
N VAL A 104 -11.77 -29.29 22.89
CA VAL A 104 -11.93 -29.59 21.46
C VAL A 104 -11.33 -30.96 21.10
N SER A 105 -11.78 -31.52 19.97
CA SER A 105 -11.21 -32.77 19.47
C SER A 105 -9.74 -32.59 19.07
N LYS A 106 -8.96 -33.69 19.05
CA LYS A 106 -7.56 -33.66 18.61
C LYS A 106 -7.44 -33.14 17.16
N ALA A 107 -8.33 -33.60 16.26
CA ALA A 107 -8.41 -33.09 14.89
C ALA A 107 -8.71 -31.58 14.81
N ASP A 108 -9.61 -31.05 15.63
CA ASP A 108 -9.93 -29.61 15.61
C ASP A 108 -8.79 -28.78 16.22
N LYS A 109 -8.12 -29.29 17.26
CA LYS A 109 -6.87 -28.70 17.77
C LYS A 109 -5.80 -28.66 16.68
N MET A 110 -5.63 -29.73 15.91
CA MET A 110 -4.69 -29.76 14.78
C MET A 110 -5.01 -28.68 13.73
N LYS A 111 -6.28 -28.55 13.33
CA LYS A 111 -6.71 -27.49 12.39
C LYS A 111 -6.45 -26.09 12.94
N ALA A 112 -6.77 -25.87 14.22
CA ALA A 112 -6.54 -24.61 14.92
C ALA A 112 -5.05 -24.23 14.90
N ILE A 113 -4.16 -25.19 15.17
CA ILE A 113 -2.71 -25.00 15.15
C ILE A 113 -2.22 -24.66 13.74
N ILE A 114 -2.70 -25.36 12.70
CA ILE A 114 -2.30 -25.10 11.30
C ILE A 114 -2.72 -23.68 10.89
N LEU A 115 -3.98 -23.30 11.11
CA LEU A 115 -4.49 -21.97 10.79
C LEU A 115 -3.78 -20.87 11.60
N GLY A 116 -3.65 -21.06 12.91
CA GLY A 116 -2.98 -20.09 13.78
C GLY A 116 -1.52 -19.91 13.46
N THR A 117 -0.83 -20.96 13.02
CA THR A 117 0.56 -20.86 12.54
C THR A 117 0.65 -20.06 11.24
N ALA A 118 -0.30 -20.24 10.32
CA ALA A 118 -0.36 -19.47 9.07
C ALA A 118 -0.64 -17.98 9.32
N GLU A 119 -1.50 -17.65 10.29
CA GLU A 119 -1.73 -16.26 10.69
C GLU A 119 -0.53 -15.66 11.43
N ALA A 120 0.10 -16.42 12.33
CA ALA A 120 1.29 -16.00 13.06
C ALA A 120 2.44 -15.64 12.12
N ASP A 121 2.55 -16.31 10.97
CA ASP A 121 3.57 -16.03 9.95
C ASP A 121 3.55 -14.57 9.47
N ALA A 122 2.40 -13.89 9.52
CA ALA A 122 2.30 -12.48 9.16
C ALA A 122 3.15 -11.58 10.05
N TRP A 123 3.35 -11.98 11.31
CA TRP A 123 4.05 -11.23 12.36
C TRP A 123 5.55 -11.54 12.45
N VAL A 124 6.04 -12.45 11.61
CA VAL A 124 7.47 -12.75 11.50
C VAL A 124 8.22 -11.53 10.94
N PHE A 125 9.34 -11.20 11.57
CA PHE A 125 10.20 -10.12 11.10
C PHE A 125 10.71 -10.39 9.68
N ARG A 126 10.53 -9.42 8.79
CA ARG A 126 11.00 -9.47 7.40
C ARG A 126 11.90 -8.27 7.14
N LYS A 127 13.14 -8.54 6.72
CA LYS A 127 14.16 -7.52 6.46
C LYS A 127 13.74 -6.50 5.40
N GLU A 128 12.91 -6.92 4.46
CA GLU A 128 12.43 -6.10 3.33
C GLU A 128 11.12 -5.36 3.62
N ALA A 129 10.54 -5.50 4.82
CA ALA A 129 9.34 -4.77 5.20
C ALA A 129 9.63 -3.26 5.27
N ARG A 130 8.81 -2.44 4.59
CA ARG A 130 8.92 -0.97 4.63
C ARG A 130 8.35 -0.41 5.93
N ARG A 131 7.31 -1.04 6.48
CA ARG A 131 6.61 -0.63 7.70
C ARG A 131 6.44 -1.82 8.62
N ASP A 132 6.41 -1.52 9.91
CA ASP A 132 6.04 -2.53 10.91
C ASP A 132 4.62 -3.01 10.65
N TYR A 133 4.46 -4.32 10.48
CA TYR A 133 3.18 -4.95 10.23
C TYR A 133 2.14 -4.59 11.31
N ALA A 134 2.58 -4.46 12.57
CA ALA A 134 1.72 -4.02 13.67
C ALA A 134 1.11 -2.64 13.38
N GLN A 135 1.91 -1.69 12.90
CA GLN A 135 1.45 -0.34 12.56
C GLN A 135 0.44 -0.36 11.42
N LEU A 136 0.65 -1.19 10.41
CA LEU A 136 -0.28 -1.32 9.28
C LEU A 136 -1.64 -1.85 9.75
N ILE A 137 -1.65 -2.87 10.61
CA ILE A 137 -2.87 -3.46 11.18
C ILE A 137 -3.56 -2.49 12.15
N HIS A 138 -2.81 -1.75 12.97
CA HIS A 138 -3.39 -0.69 13.81
C HIS A 138 -4.03 0.43 12.98
N LYS A 139 -3.41 0.81 11.86
CA LYS A 139 -4.00 1.80 10.94
C LYS A 139 -5.32 1.30 10.35
N VAL A 140 -5.43 0.01 10.05
CA VAL A 140 -6.71 -0.60 9.64
C VAL A 140 -7.70 -0.53 10.78
N LYS A 141 -7.33 -0.98 11.99
CA LYS A 141 -8.23 -0.97 13.16
C LYS A 141 -8.82 0.41 13.40
N TYR A 142 -7.99 1.45 13.47
CA TYR A 142 -8.45 2.80 13.75
C TYR A 142 -9.16 3.47 12.57
N GLY A 143 -8.87 3.05 11.33
CA GLY A 143 -9.52 3.59 10.13
C GLY A 143 -10.81 2.89 9.71
N HIS A 144 -10.95 1.59 10.02
CA HIS A 144 -11.95 0.69 9.43
C HIS A 144 -12.59 -0.28 10.44
N GLY A 145 -12.22 -0.22 11.72
CA GLY A 145 -12.80 -1.04 12.79
C GLY A 145 -12.09 -2.38 13.01
N ASP A 146 -12.44 -3.03 14.12
CA ASP A 146 -11.88 -4.33 14.49
C ASP A 146 -12.32 -5.46 13.53
N ASP A 147 -13.55 -5.44 13.02
CA ASP A 147 -14.05 -6.46 12.09
C ASP A 147 -13.23 -6.52 10.79
N THR A 148 -12.93 -5.36 10.20
CA THR A 148 -12.09 -5.26 8.99
C THR A 148 -10.66 -5.74 9.28
N LYS A 149 -10.13 -5.37 10.45
CA LYS A 149 -8.80 -5.79 10.92
C LYS A 149 -8.75 -7.33 11.03
N GLU A 150 -9.75 -7.95 11.66
CA GLU A 150 -9.85 -9.41 11.77
C GLU A 150 -9.95 -10.07 10.40
N ARG A 151 -10.80 -9.57 9.49
CA ARG A 151 -10.92 -10.15 8.13
C ARG A 151 -9.59 -10.10 7.36
N ILE A 152 -8.79 -9.04 7.54
CA ILE A 152 -7.45 -8.94 6.93
C ILE A 152 -6.50 -9.98 7.54
N LEU A 153 -6.43 -10.08 8.88
CA LEU A 153 -5.58 -11.06 9.57
C LEU A 153 -5.91 -12.49 9.13
N ARG A 154 -7.19 -12.86 9.12
CA ARG A 154 -7.64 -14.19 8.68
C ARG A 154 -7.41 -14.41 7.18
N GLY A 155 -7.61 -13.38 6.36
CA GLY A 155 -7.32 -13.42 4.93
C GLY A 155 -5.86 -13.74 4.63
N TYR A 156 -4.90 -13.23 5.42
CA TYR A 156 -3.49 -13.63 5.30
C TYR A 156 -3.29 -15.13 5.53
N ALA A 157 -3.87 -15.66 6.60
CA ALA A 157 -3.73 -17.07 6.95
C ALA A 157 -4.22 -17.97 5.82
N ASP A 158 -5.38 -17.65 5.23
CA ASP A 158 -5.94 -18.38 4.09
C ASP A 158 -5.05 -18.28 2.85
N LEU A 159 -4.55 -17.09 2.52
CA LEU A 159 -3.61 -16.89 1.40
C LEU A 159 -2.32 -17.68 1.62
N LYS A 160 -1.79 -17.69 2.84
CA LYS A 160 -0.57 -18.41 3.19
C LYS A 160 -0.75 -19.91 3.02
N LEU A 161 -1.85 -20.46 3.55
CA LEU A 161 -2.18 -21.88 3.37
C LEU A 161 -2.43 -22.22 1.91
N LEU A 162 -3.11 -21.35 1.17
CA LEU A 162 -3.31 -21.52 -0.27
C LEU A 162 -1.98 -21.60 -1.02
N SER A 163 -1.00 -20.77 -0.66
CA SER A 163 0.34 -20.79 -1.28
C SER A 163 1.10 -22.06 -0.92
N VAL A 164 1.13 -22.42 0.37
CA VAL A 164 1.85 -23.61 0.85
C VAL A 164 1.25 -24.88 0.26
N PHE A 165 -0.07 -25.04 0.26
CA PHE A 165 -0.72 -26.26 -0.24
C PHE A 165 -0.66 -26.41 -1.76
N ASN A 166 -0.42 -25.34 -2.51
CA ASN A 166 -0.16 -25.37 -3.94
C ASN A 166 1.33 -25.62 -4.29
N ASN A 167 2.24 -25.59 -3.31
CA ASN A 167 3.67 -25.83 -3.53
C ASN A 167 3.99 -27.34 -3.52
N ALA A 168 4.85 -27.79 -4.44
CA ALA A 168 5.27 -29.19 -4.55
C ALA A 168 5.98 -29.72 -3.28
N GLY A 169 6.65 -28.86 -2.50
CA GLY A 169 7.34 -29.26 -1.27
C GLY A 169 6.40 -29.72 -0.14
N VAL A 170 5.11 -29.37 -0.20
CA VAL A 170 4.15 -29.70 0.87
C VAL A 170 3.78 -31.18 0.92
N ASP A 171 3.84 -31.89 -0.21
CA ASP A 171 3.52 -33.31 -0.27
C ASP A 171 4.53 -34.16 0.51
N GLU A 172 5.80 -33.78 0.45
CA GLU A 172 6.85 -34.42 1.24
C GLU A 172 6.64 -34.18 2.74
N ALA A 173 6.31 -32.94 3.12
CA ALA A 173 6.03 -32.59 4.51
C ALA A 173 4.82 -33.36 5.06
N ILE A 174 3.72 -33.44 4.29
CA ILE A 174 2.53 -34.22 4.66
C ILE A 174 2.85 -35.72 4.72
N GLY A 175 3.72 -36.22 3.84
CA GLY A 175 4.15 -37.62 3.85
C GLY A 175 4.98 -38.03 5.07
N LYS A 176 5.57 -37.05 5.79
CA LYS A 176 6.29 -37.26 7.06
C LYS A 176 5.37 -37.21 8.28
N LEU A 177 4.09 -36.88 8.12
CA LEU A 177 3.09 -36.91 9.19
C LEU A 177 2.50 -38.31 9.33
N ASP A 178 2.15 -38.70 10.54
CA ASP A 178 1.53 -39.98 10.85
C ASP A 178 0.08 -39.82 11.35
N GLY A 179 -0.72 -40.87 11.19
CA GLY A 179 -2.04 -41.01 11.81
C GLY A 179 -3.02 -39.85 11.54
N GLU A 180 -3.58 -39.28 12.61
CA GLU A 180 -4.58 -38.22 12.55
C GLU A 180 -4.01 -36.92 11.97
N ALA A 181 -2.74 -36.60 12.25
CA ALA A 181 -2.06 -35.42 11.71
C ALA A 181 -2.00 -35.44 10.18
N ALA A 182 -1.64 -36.59 9.60
CA ALA A 182 -1.63 -36.78 8.14
C ALA A 182 -3.04 -36.66 7.54
N THR A 183 -4.05 -37.19 8.23
CA THR A 183 -5.45 -37.15 7.79
C THR A 183 -5.97 -35.72 7.75
N VAL A 184 -5.75 -34.95 8.81
CA VAL A 184 -6.15 -33.54 8.90
C VAL A 184 -5.43 -32.68 7.86
N ALA A 185 -4.10 -32.83 7.73
CA ALA A 185 -3.32 -32.08 6.76
C ALA A 185 -3.75 -32.33 5.31
N LYS A 186 -4.04 -33.58 4.95
CA LYS A 186 -4.54 -33.93 3.61
C LYS A 186 -5.92 -33.35 3.35
N ALA A 187 -6.82 -33.41 4.33
CA ALA A 187 -8.16 -32.83 4.22
C ALA A 187 -8.11 -31.31 4.02
N MET A 188 -7.26 -30.60 4.79
CA MET A 188 -7.05 -29.16 4.61
C MET A 188 -6.42 -28.84 3.25
N LYS A 189 -5.39 -29.59 2.82
CA LYS A 189 -4.82 -29.42 1.48
C LYS A 189 -5.90 -29.57 0.39
N GLU A 190 -6.74 -30.58 0.48
CA GLU A 190 -7.83 -30.81 -0.48
C GLU A 190 -8.85 -29.65 -0.47
N GLU A 191 -9.21 -29.14 0.71
CA GLU A 191 -10.10 -27.99 0.86
C GLU A 191 -9.55 -26.73 0.18
N TYR A 192 -8.30 -26.37 0.48
CA TYR A 192 -7.65 -25.16 -0.07
C TYR A 192 -7.38 -25.27 -1.57
N THR A 193 -6.98 -26.44 -2.06
CA THR A 193 -6.71 -26.64 -3.49
C THR A 193 -7.98 -26.67 -4.33
N LYS A 194 -9.08 -27.26 -3.83
CA LYS A 194 -10.38 -27.29 -4.55
C LYS A 194 -11.13 -25.97 -4.53
N ASN A 195 -10.99 -25.17 -3.47
CA ASN A 195 -11.74 -23.93 -3.29
C ASN A 195 -10.87 -22.67 -3.48
N LYS A 196 -9.82 -22.76 -4.30
CA LYS A 196 -8.87 -21.68 -4.57
C LYS A 196 -9.52 -20.35 -4.95
N ASP A 197 -10.49 -20.39 -5.87
CA ASP A 197 -11.22 -19.20 -6.32
C ASP A 197 -12.05 -18.56 -5.21
N LYS A 198 -12.54 -19.37 -4.25
CA LYS A 198 -13.28 -18.87 -3.08
C LYS A 198 -12.36 -18.08 -2.16
N TYR A 199 -11.23 -18.65 -1.74
CA TYR A 199 -10.30 -17.94 -0.83
C TYR A 199 -9.68 -16.71 -1.51
N TRP A 200 -9.41 -16.79 -2.82
CA TRP A 200 -9.01 -15.63 -3.59
C TRP A 200 -10.12 -14.58 -3.64
N GLY A 201 -11.38 -14.98 -3.86
CA GLY A 201 -12.55 -14.12 -3.81
C GLY A 201 -12.74 -13.42 -2.46
N GLU A 202 -12.64 -14.17 -1.35
CA GLU A 202 -12.71 -13.64 0.02
C GLU A 202 -11.61 -12.59 0.29
N TRP A 203 -10.38 -12.85 -0.17
CA TRP A 203 -9.30 -11.85 -0.16
C TRP A 203 -9.67 -10.63 -1.01
N MET A 204 -10.24 -10.86 -2.20
CA MET A 204 -10.61 -9.79 -3.12
C MET A 204 -11.74 -8.90 -2.58
N GLU A 205 -12.57 -9.38 -1.64
CA GLU A 205 -13.58 -8.55 -0.97
C GLU A 205 -12.96 -7.56 0.03
N VAL A 206 -11.89 -7.95 0.73
CA VAL A 206 -11.20 -7.07 1.69
C VAL A 206 -10.05 -6.30 1.08
N LYS A 207 -9.73 -6.57 -0.20
CA LYS A 207 -8.57 -5.99 -0.89
C LYS A 207 -8.60 -4.47 -0.88
N MET A 208 -9.73 -3.78 -0.91
CA MET A 208 -9.73 -2.30 -0.93
C MET A 208 -9.17 -1.72 0.39
N TYR A 209 -9.54 -2.32 1.52
CA TYR A 209 -9.00 -1.95 2.84
C TYR A 209 -7.56 -2.44 3.01
N ALA A 210 -7.28 -3.67 2.56
CA ALA A 210 -5.96 -4.26 2.63
C ALA A 210 -4.95 -3.58 1.68
N ARG A 211 -5.38 -3.11 0.51
CA ARG A 211 -4.60 -2.34 -0.48
C ARG A 211 -4.13 -1.01 0.09
N ARG A 212 -4.93 -0.37 0.93
CA ARG A 212 -4.62 0.91 1.57
C ARG A 212 -3.54 0.79 2.66
N ALA A 213 -3.41 -0.38 3.28
CA ALA A 213 -2.62 -0.55 4.49
C ALA A 213 -1.53 -1.62 4.42
N VAL A 214 -1.82 -2.82 3.92
CA VAL A 214 -0.94 -4.00 4.06
C VAL A 214 -0.46 -4.61 2.74
N SER A 215 -1.18 -4.49 1.62
CA SER A 215 -0.86 -5.29 0.41
C SER A 215 0.41 -4.87 -0.33
N GLY A 216 0.81 -3.60 -0.20
CA GLY A 216 2.01 -3.06 -0.84
C GLY A 216 3.31 -3.36 -0.10
N ASP A 217 3.23 -4.01 1.06
CA ASP A 217 4.35 -4.26 1.95
C ASP A 217 4.44 -5.74 2.35
N GLU A 218 5.56 -6.12 2.94
CA GLU A 218 5.70 -7.42 3.56
C GLU A 218 4.75 -7.52 4.78
N PRO A 219 4.08 -8.66 5.01
CA PRO A 219 4.29 -9.95 4.34
C PRO A 219 3.46 -10.19 3.07
N TYR A 220 2.51 -9.32 2.76
CA TYR A 220 1.52 -9.56 1.71
C TYR A 220 2.12 -9.43 0.32
N ARG A 221 3.04 -8.49 0.10
CA ARG A 221 3.63 -8.24 -1.22
C ARG A 221 4.24 -9.50 -1.84
N SER A 222 5.08 -10.21 -1.08
CA SER A 222 5.74 -11.44 -1.54
C SER A 222 4.76 -12.60 -1.71
N LEU A 223 3.92 -12.84 -0.70
CA LEU A 223 2.91 -13.91 -0.70
C LEU A 223 1.96 -13.78 -1.88
N LEU A 224 1.44 -12.58 -2.12
CA LEU A 224 0.44 -12.37 -3.16
C LEU A 224 1.04 -12.46 -4.57
N ARG A 225 2.29 -12.04 -4.77
CA ARG A 225 3.01 -12.25 -6.05
C ARG A 225 3.18 -13.74 -6.34
N GLN A 226 3.56 -14.52 -5.32
CA GLN A 226 3.70 -15.97 -5.44
C GLN A 226 2.35 -16.64 -5.75
N LEU A 227 1.29 -16.24 -5.06
CA LEU A 227 -0.06 -16.74 -5.32
C LEU A 227 -0.54 -16.42 -6.73
N ALA A 228 -0.33 -15.19 -7.23
CA ALA A 228 -0.67 -14.83 -8.61
C ALA A 228 -0.01 -15.80 -9.62
N LYS A 229 1.28 -16.10 -9.42
CA LYS A 229 1.99 -17.10 -10.22
C LYS A 229 1.37 -18.50 -10.10
N ASP A 230 1.08 -18.94 -8.89
CA ASP A 230 0.55 -20.28 -8.61
C ASP A 230 -0.91 -20.43 -9.08
N ILE A 231 -1.68 -19.35 -9.18
CA ILE A 231 -3.05 -19.32 -9.71
C ILE A 231 -3.08 -19.23 -11.25
N GLY A 232 -1.92 -19.25 -11.90
CA GLY A 232 -1.82 -19.23 -13.37
C GLY A 232 -2.01 -17.85 -13.97
N THR A 233 -1.90 -16.78 -13.17
CA THR A 233 -1.81 -15.43 -13.74
C THR A 233 -0.44 -15.30 -14.42
N VAL A 234 -0.44 -14.98 -15.72
CA VAL A 234 0.80 -14.84 -16.49
C VAL A 234 1.52 -13.59 -16.00
N GLU A 235 2.60 -13.76 -15.24
CA GLU A 235 3.47 -12.67 -14.82
C GLU A 235 4.07 -12.02 -16.07
N VAL A 236 3.71 -10.76 -16.31
CA VAL A 236 4.28 -9.96 -17.38
C VAL A 236 5.76 -9.75 -17.04
N LYS A 237 6.65 -10.11 -17.97
CA LYS A 237 8.08 -9.94 -17.75
C LYS A 237 8.37 -8.48 -17.39
N PRO A 238 9.20 -8.21 -16.36
CA PRO A 238 9.55 -6.87 -15.98
C PRO A 238 10.03 -6.06 -17.18
N ARG A 239 9.48 -4.86 -17.32
CA ARG A 239 9.78 -3.97 -18.44
C ARG A 239 10.27 -2.63 -17.90
N LYS A 240 11.45 -2.23 -18.35
CA LYS A 240 12.01 -0.92 -18.01
C LYS A 240 11.18 0.20 -18.61
N TRP A 241 11.19 1.36 -17.96
CA TRP A 241 10.47 2.55 -18.38
C TRP A 241 10.75 2.94 -19.84
N VAL A 242 12.02 2.99 -20.22
CA VAL A 242 12.45 3.36 -21.58
C VAL A 242 12.03 2.36 -22.68
N ASP A 243 11.77 1.11 -22.30
CA ASP A 243 11.33 0.03 -23.19
C ASP A 243 9.80 -0.12 -23.21
N SER A 244 9.12 0.62 -22.34
CA SER A 244 7.67 0.66 -22.17
C SER A 244 6.99 1.70 -23.04
N VAL A 245 7.76 2.53 -23.74
CA VAL A 245 7.25 3.66 -24.52
C VAL A 245 7.64 3.55 -25.99
N ASP A 246 6.71 3.87 -26.88
CA ASP A 246 6.99 3.97 -28.31
C ASP A 246 8.01 5.09 -28.64
N PRO A 247 8.68 5.02 -29.81
CA PRO A 247 9.70 6.00 -30.20
C PRO A 247 9.28 7.46 -30.09
N VAL A 248 8.01 7.78 -30.39
CA VAL A 248 7.48 9.15 -30.32
C VAL A 248 7.47 9.73 -28.91
N PHE A 249 7.45 8.87 -27.89
CA PHE A 249 7.41 9.26 -26.48
C PHE A 249 8.79 9.25 -25.81
N LYS A 250 9.81 8.64 -26.44
CA LYS A 250 11.11 8.36 -25.79
C LYS A 250 11.80 9.60 -25.23
N ASP A 251 11.75 10.73 -25.93
CA ASP A 251 12.39 11.96 -25.45
C ASP A 251 11.66 12.55 -24.23
N TRP A 252 10.32 12.45 -24.20
CA TRP A 252 9.54 12.87 -23.04
C TRP A 252 9.71 11.91 -21.87
N ALA A 253 9.77 10.61 -22.13
CA ALA A 253 10.03 9.60 -21.12
C ALA A 253 11.40 9.79 -20.44
N LYS A 254 12.44 10.08 -21.23
CA LYS A 254 13.76 10.46 -20.71
C LYS A 254 13.74 11.77 -19.92
N ALA A 255 12.96 12.77 -20.36
CA ALA A 255 12.83 14.02 -19.63
C ALA A 255 12.14 13.85 -18.28
N VAL A 256 11.18 12.92 -18.17
CA VAL A 256 10.57 12.53 -16.89
C VAL A 256 11.58 11.78 -16.01
N GLU A 257 12.24 10.76 -16.55
CA GLU A 257 13.24 9.97 -15.82
C GLU A 257 14.41 10.81 -15.31
N GLY A 258 14.88 11.77 -16.12
CA GLY A 258 16.00 12.65 -15.79
C GLY A 258 15.64 13.81 -14.86
N ASN A 259 14.38 13.96 -14.45
CA ASN A 259 13.93 15.01 -13.53
C ASN A 259 13.15 14.39 -12.35
N GLU A 260 13.86 14.20 -11.23
CA GLU A 260 13.33 13.57 -10.02
C GLU A 260 12.07 14.27 -9.49
N GLU A 261 12.05 15.61 -9.45
CA GLU A 261 10.90 16.37 -8.95
C GLU A 261 9.67 16.20 -9.85
N LEU A 262 9.85 16.25 -11.17
CA LEU A 262 8.78 16.02 -12.13
C LEU A 262 8.26 14.57 -12.06
N LEU A 263 9.16 13.60 -11.92
CA LEU A 263 8.78 12.19 -11.73
C LEU A 263 7.91 12.05 -10.47
N ILE A 264 8.35 12.61 -9.33
CA ILE A 264 7.57 12.61 -8.08
C ILE A 264 6.23 13.30 -8.26
N LYS A 265 6.14 14.42 -8.99
CA LYS A 265 4.85 15.07 -9.25
C LYS A 265 3.91 14.19 -10.08
N LEU A 266 4.41 13.50 -11.08
CA LEU A 266 3.60 12.64 -11.97
C LEU A 266 3.19 11.33 -11.32
N THR A 267 4.04 10.73 -10.47
CA THR A 267 3.85 9.39 -9.90
C THR A 267 3.63 9.35 -8.39
N ASN A 268 3.81 10.46 -7.67
CA ASN A 268 3.75 10.51 -6.21
C ASN A 268 4.71 9.53 -5.50
N TYR A 269 5.71 8.98 -6.19
CA TYR A 269 6.72 8.09 -5.61
C TYR A 269 7.79 8.89 -4.88
N ARG A 270 7.51 9.22 -3.61
CA ARG A 270 8.37 10.08 -2.77
C ARG A 270 9.65 9.39 -2.34
N GLU A 271 9.65 8.08 -2.22
CA GLU A 271 10.83 7.31 -1.84
C GLU A 271 11.65 6.91 -3.07
N LEU A 272 12.98 6.97 -2.97
CA LEU A 272 13.87 6.58 -4.06
C LEU A 272 13.64 5.13 -4.50
N ARG A 273 13.42 4.21 -3.55
CA ARG A 273 13.14 2.80 -3.85
C ARG A 273 11.91 2.63 -4.76
N GLU A 274 10.86 3.41 -4.56
CA GLU A 274 9.64 3.34 -5.40
C GLU A 274 9.90 3.83 -6.82
N ARG A 275 10.69 4.90 -6.96
CA ARG A 275 11.13 5.40 -8.27
C ARG A 275 11.96 4.35 -9.00
N VAL A 276 12.91 3.72 -8.31
CA VAL A 276 13.78 2.66 -8.87
C VAL A 276 12.96 1.43 -9.26
N ASP A 277 12.04 0.98 -8.40
CA ASP A 277 11.14 -0.14 -8.69
C ASP A 277 10.32 0.16 -9.95
N PHE A 278 9.72 1.36 -10.05
CA PHE A 278 8.94 1.78 -11.22
C PHE A 278 9.76 1.87 -12.51
N LEU A 279 10.97 2.43 -12.45
CA LEU A 279 11.81 2.62 -13.64
C LEU A 279 12.34 1.28 -14.18
N ASN A 280 12.54 0.29 -13.30
CA ASN A 280 12.99 -1.05 -13.70
C ASN A 280 11.82 -1.99 -14.06
N ASP A 281 10.65 -1.80 -13.44
CA ASP A 281 9.46 -2.59 -13.67
C ASP A 281 8.20 -1.70 -13.69
N THR A 282 7.92 -1.16 -14.86
CA THR A 282 6.94 -0.07 -15.03
C THR A 282 5.48 -0.54 -14.97
N HIS A 283 5.20 -1.81 -15.27
CA HIS A 283 3.84 -2.35 -15.38
C HIS A 283 2.91 -1.46 -16.23
N GLY A 284 3.44 -0.99 -17.36
CA GLY A 284 2.77 -0.02 -18.20
C GLY A 284 3.35 -0.04 -19.61
N ILE A 285 2.51 0.19 -20.61
CA ILE A 285 2.90 0.35 -22.02
C ILE A 285 2.25 1.61 -22.56
N TRP A 286 3.04 2.46 -23.23
CA TRP A 286 2.57 3.66 -23.93
C TRP A 286 2.88 3.51 -25.40
N ALA A 287 1.87 3.15 -26.18
CA ALA A 287 2.02 2.79 -27.57
C ALA A 287 0.97 3.47 -28.45
N VAL A 288 1.37 3.87 -29.65
CA VAL A 288 0.48 4.41 -30.69
C VAL A 288 -0.19 3.25 -31.42
N GLU A 289 -1.44 3.44 -31.85
CA GLU A 289 -2.17 2.46 -32.66
C GLU A 289 -1.29 1.87 -33.79
N GLY A 290 -1.19 0.54 -33.83
CA GLY A 290 -0.37 -0.20 -34.80
C GLY A 290 1.05 -0.53 -34.33
N SER A 291 1.46 -0.09 -33.14
CA SER A 291 2.74 -0.50 -32.55
C SER A 291 2.78 -1.98 -32.20
N SER A 292 3.96 -2.58 -32.34
CA SER A 292 4.25 -3.96 -31.92
C SER A 292 4.30 -4.14 -30.40
N LEU A 293 4.34 -3.04 -29.63
CA LEU A 293 4.24 -3.09 -28.18
C LEU A 293 2.82 -3.43 -27.70
N ILE A 294 1.80 -3.23 -28.53
CA ILE A 294 0.40 -3.45 -28.16
C ILE A 294 0.10 -4.96 -28.14
N PRO A 295 -0.28 -5.54 -26.98
CA PRO A 295 -0.68 -6.94 -26.90
C PRO A 295 -1.98 -7.18 -27.69
N GLU A 296 -2.20 -8.40 -28.18
CA GLU A 296 -3.36 -8.76 -29.03
C GLU A 296 -4.70 -8.28 -28.44
N LYS A 297 -4.91 -8.53 -27.14
CA LYS A 297 -6.10 -8.12 -26.38
C LYS A 297 -6.36 -6.59 -26.33
N ALA A 298 -5.37 -5.76 -26.65
CA ALA A 298 -5.50 -4.30 -26.67
C ALA A 298 -5.59 -3.71 -28.10
N LYS A 299 -5.45 -4.52 -29.16
CA LYS A 299 -5.36 -4.01 -30.54
C LYS A 299 -6.65 -3.37 -31.05
N ASP A 300 -7.80 -3.86 -30.59
CA ASP A 300 -9.12 -3.36 -31.02
C ASP A 300 -9.66 -2.22 -30.14
N LEU A 301 -8.87 -1.78 -29.15
CA LEU A 301 -9.25 -0.66 -28.30
C LEU A 301 -9.31 0.63 -29.12
N LYS A 302 -10.41 1.38 -28.94
CA LYS A 302 -10.65 2.63 -29.65
C LYS A 302 -10.27 3.80 -28.74
N PRO A 303 -9.27 4.62 -29.11
CA PRO A 303 -8.90 5.80 -28.35
C PRO A 303 -10.08 6.72 -28.07
N ASP A 304 -10.23 7.15 -26.82
CA ASP A 304 -11.24 8.14 -26.46
C ASP A 304 -10.84 9.52 -26.97
N LYS A 305 -11.80 10.26 -27.53
CA LYS A 305 -11.53 11.57 -28.14
C LYS A 305 -11.11 12.64 -27.14
N LYS A 306 -11.50 12.50 -25.86
CA LYS A 306 -11.21 13.46 -24.80
C LYS A 306 -9.81 13.23 -24.24
N SER A 307 -9.46 11.98 -23.91
CA SER A 307 -8.13 11.65 -23.38
C SER A 307 -7.05 11.52 -24.47
N GLY A 308 -7.44 11.18 -25.70
CA GLY A 308 -6.52 10.88 -26.81
C GLY A 308 -5.94 9.45 -26.77
N TYR A 309 -6.41 8.60 -25.86
CA TYR A 309 -5.98 7.22 -25.72
C TYR A 309 -7.09 6.31 -25.19
N ALA A 310 -6.96 5.01 -25.45
CA ALA A 310 -7.67 3.96 -24.74
C ALA A 310 -6.73 3.29 -23.73
N VAL A 311 -7.29 2.62 -22.72
CA VAL A 311 -6.50 1.88 -21.75
C VAL A 311 -7.06 0.47 -21.59
N LEU A 312 -6.19 -0.53 -21.73
CA LEU A 312 -6.43 -1.86 -21.19
C LEU A 312 -5.92 -1.89 -19.76
N ARG A 313 -6.79 -2.26 -18.81
CA ARG A 313 -6.41 -2.52 -17.42
C ARG A 313 -6.51 -4.00 -17.15
N GLU A 314 -5.46 -4.56 -16.58
CA GLU A 314 -5.46 -5.92 -16.08
C GLU A 314 -5.06 -5.88 -14.60
N ASP A 315 -6.03 -6.18 -13.73
CA ASP A 315 -5.79 -6.31 -12.30
C ASP A 315 -5.06 -7.64 -12.07
N LEU A 316 -3.77 -7.56 -11.76
CA LEU A 316 -2.93 -8.73 -11.45
C LEU A 316 -3.10 -9.19 -10.00
N GLY A 317 -4.03 -8.58 -9.25
CA GLY A 317 -4.21 -8.77 -7.81
C GLY A 317 -3.35 -7.80 -6.99
N SER A 318 -3.69 -7.64 -5.71
CA SER A 318 -2.79 -7.02 -4.70
C SER A 318 -2.48 -5.53 -4.90
N GLY A 319 -3.19 -4.88 -5.80
CA GLY A 319 -2.98 -3.47 -6.16
C GLY A 319 -2.00 -3.25 -7.31
N TYR A 320 -1.54 -4.31 -7.98
CA TYR A 320 -0.75 -4.24 -9.20
C TYR A 320 -1.68 -4.28 -10.41
N ASN A 321 -1.55 -3.29 -11.29
CA ASN A 321 -2.26 -3.26 -12.57
C ASN A 321 -1.21 -3.29 -13.68
N GLU A 322 -1.43 -4.14 -14.68
CA GLU A 322 -0.77 -3.95 -15.97
C GLU A 322 -1.64 -3.02 -16.81
N LEU A 323 -1.06 -1.92 -17.30
CA LEU A 323 -1.78 -0.93 -18.09
C LEU A 323 -1.20 -0.82 -19.49
N THR A 324 -2.03 -1.00 -20.52
CA THR A 324 -1.64 -0.68 -21.90
C THR A 324 -2.42 0.53 -22.37
N PHE A 325 -1.71 1.64 -22.57
CA PHE A 325 -2.24 2.85 -23.18
C PHE A 325 -2.05 2.82 -24.70
N VAL A 326 -3.15 2.86 -25.43
CA VAL A 326 -3.20 2.89 -26.90
C VAL A 326 -3.60 4.29 -27.36
N PHE A 327 -2.64 5.04 -27.89
CA PHE A 327 -2.81 6.43 -28.32
C PHE A 327 -3.30 6.52 -29.76
N ASP A 328 -4.21 7.46 -30.04
CA ASP A 328 -4.68 7.76 -31.40
C ASP A 328 -3.51 8.16 -32.29
N LYS A 329 -3.30 7.44 -33.39
CA LYS A 329 -2.21 7.72 -34.35
C LYS A 329 -2.32 9.08 -35.04
N LYS A 330 -3.49 9.72 -35.01
CA LYS A 330 -3.72 11.08 -35.54
C LYS A 330 -3.29 12.16 -34.56
N LEU A 331 -3.09 11.82 -33.29
CA LEU A 331 -2.67 12.76 -32.26
C LEU A 331 -1.19 13.09 -32.44
N SER A 332 -0.84 14.38 -32.41
CA SER A 332 0.54 14.83 -32.60
C SER A 332 0.86 16.09 -31.79
N GLY A 333 2.15 16.43 -31.70
CA GLY A 333 2.63 17.65 -31.06
C GLY A 333 2.15 17.82 -29.61
N ALA A 334 1.70 19.03 -29.27
CA ALA A 334 1.29 19.37 -27.91
C ALA A 334 0.07 18.57 -27.40
N LYS A 335 -0.83 18.15 -28.30
CA LYS A 335 -1.98 17.31 -27.92
C LYS A 335 -1.54 15.90 -27.54
N LEU A 336 -0.60 15.33 -28.30
CA LEU A 336 0.00 14.03 -27.97
C LEU A 336 0.78 14.08 -26.66
N LYS A 337 1.54 15.16 -26.46
CA LYS A 337 2.27 15.40 -25.21
C LYS A 337 1.32 15.51 -24.00
N ARG A 338 0.19 16.23 -24.16
CA ARG A 338 -0.84 16.30 -23.11
C ARG A 338 -1.38 14.92 -22.77
N ALA A 339 -1.78 14.14 -23.79
CA ALA A 339 -2.32 12.80 -23.59
C ALA A 339 -1.31 11.88 -22.89
N PHE A 340 -0.03 11.95 -23.27
CA PHE A 340 1.05 11.19 -22.64
C PHE A 340 1.19 11.54 -21.15
N LEU A 341 1.32 12.83 -20.81
CA LEU A 341 1.42 13.26 -19.40
C LEU A 341 0.16 12.92 -18.60
N HIS A 342 -1.02 13.09 -19.21
CA HIS A 342 -2.29 12.71 -18.61
C HIS A 342 -2.34 11.21 -18.27
N SER A 343 -1.86 10.35 -19.18
CA SER A 343 -1.85 8.90 -18.96
C SER A 343 -0.94 8.46 -17.80
N LEU A 344 0.15 9.19 -17.53
CA LEU A 344 1.03 8.92 -16.39
C LEU A 344 0.32 9.21 -15.07
N ILE A 345 -0.34 10.38 -14.99
CA ILE A 345 -1.13 10.75 -13.82
C ILE A 345 -2.31 9.79 -13.65
N PHE A 346 -3.00 9.44 -14.74
CA PHE A 346 -4.09 8.46 -14.72
C PHE A 346 -3.64 7.11 -14.15
N ARG A 347 -2.50 6.57 -14.62
CA ARG A 347 -1.91 5.33 -14.09
C ARG A 347 -1.73 5.44 -12.58
N GLN A 348 -1.16 6.55 -12.12
CA GLN A 348 -0.92 6.73 -10.70
C GLN A 348 -2.20 6.89 -9.89
N LEU A 349 -3.22 7.54 -10.45
CA LEU A 349 -4.50 7.70 -9.77
C LEU A 349 -5.32 6.41 -9.68
N LEU A 350 -5.10 5.45 -10.59
CA LEU A 350 -5.66 4.10 -10.44
C LEU A 350 -5.12 3.36 -9.21
N THR A 351 -3.95 3.74 -8.72
CA THR A 351 -3.33 3.19 -7.51
C THR A 351 -3.40 4.17 -6.33
N ASP A 352 -4.10 5.30 -6.49
CA ASP A 352 -4.30 6.29 -5.42
C ASP A 352 -5.50 5.92 -4.55
N TYR A 353 -5.26 4.96 -3.67
CA TYR A 353 -6.27 4.42 -2.77
C TYR A 353 -6.79 5.43 -1.75
N GLN A 354 -6.03 6.52 -1.48
CA GLN A 354 -6.49 7.55 -0.55
C GLN A 354 -7.68 8.31 -1.12
N MET A 355 -7.66 8.64 -2.41
CA MET A 355 -8.79 9.27 -3.09
C MET A 355 -10.03 8.38 -3.02
N LEU A 356 -9.92 7.10 -3.39
CA LEU A 356 -11.06 6.18 -3.40
C LEU A 356 -11.62 5.91 -2.00
N ALA A 357 -10.75 5.77 -0.99
CA ALA A 357 -11.20 5.56 0.39
C ALA A 357 -11.97 6.77 0.93
N THR A 358 -11.52 7.99 0.63
CA THR A 358 -12.24 9.21 1.02
C THR A 358 -13.59 9.30 0.32
N ALA A 359 -13.73 8.82 -0.93
CA ALA A 359 -14.97 8.88 -1.70
C ALA A 359 -16.01 7.81 -1.36
N GLY A 360 -15.63 6.75 -0.61
CA GLY A 360 -16.47 5.55 -0.41
C GLY A 360 -17.86 5.83 0.17
N GLY A 361 -18.01 6.87 1.00
CA GLY A 361 -19.30 7.23 1.61
C GLY A 361 -20.40 7.59 0.61
N ASP A 362 -20.02 8.06 -0.59
CA ASP A 362 -20.98 8.40 -1.66
C ASP A 362 -21.50 7.17 -2.42
N TRP A 363 -20.93 6.00 -2.16
CA TRP A 363 -21.30 4.72 -2.78
C TRP A 363 -21.96 3.76 -1.80
N ALA A 364 -22.03 4.14 -0.53
CA ALA A 364 -22.66 3.35 0.52
C ALA A 364 -24.18 3.21 0.28
N GLU A 365 -24.68 2.03 0.57
CA GLU A 365 -26.12 1.82 0.79
C GLU A 365 -26.58 2.65 1.99
N ARG A 366 -27.83 3.10 1.93
CA ARG A 366 -28.44 3.91 2.97
C ARG A 366 -29.61 3.17 3.60
N ASN A 367 -29.65 3.21 4.93
CA ASN A 367 -30.81 2.77 5.69
C ASN A 367 -32.03 3.67 5.39
N PRO A 368 -33.25 3.23 5.73
CA PRO A 368 -34.45 4.04 5.57
C PRO A 368 -34.41 5.41 6.28
N ASP A 369 -33.57 5.55 7.32
CA ASP A 369 -33.34 6.79 8.06
C ASP A 369 -32.24 7.68 7.45
N GLY A 370 -31.67 7.29 6.31
CA GLY A 370 -30.63 8.02 5.59
C GLY A 370 -29.20 7.77 6.08
N SER A 371 -29.02 7.02 7.18
CA SER A 371 -27.70 6.65 7.70
C SER A 371 -26.99 5.64 6.78
N LEU A 372 -25.65 5.68 6.74
CA LEU A 372 -24.86 4.79 5.89
C LEU A 372 -24.79 3.38 6.47
N VAL A 373 -24.95 2.37 5.63
CA VAL A 373 -24.56 0.99 5.94
C VAL A 373 -23.04 0.92 5.85
N LYS A 374 -22.36 0.95 6.99
CA LYS A 374 -20.90 1.16 7.08
C LYS A 374 -20.07 0.23 6.18
N ASP A 375 -20.46 -1.04 6.08
CA ASP A 375 -19.71 -2.06 5.32
C ASP A 375 -19.87 -1.95 3.80
N THR A 376 -20.76 -1.07 3.33
CA THR A 376 -21.00 -0.84 1.89
C THR A 376 -20.32 0.43 1.38
N SER A 377 -19.63 1.18 2.25
CA SER A 377 -18.97 2.46 1.93
C SER A 377 -17.68 2.29 1.13
N ILE A 378 -17.79 1.75 -0.08
CA ILE A 378 -16.68 1.40 -0.97
C ILE A 378 -16.98 1.89 -2.38
N VAL A 379 -16.02 2.57 -3.01
CA VAL A 379 -16.10 2.87 -4.45
C VAL A 379 -16.00 1.54 -5.21
N PRO A 380 -16.97 1.18 -6.06
CA PRO A 380 -16.89 -0.06 -6.84
C PRO A 380 -15.65 -0.07 -7.76
N ASP A 381 -14.97 -1.22 -7.89
CA ASP A 381 -13.73 -1.35 -8.69
C ASP A 381 -13.90 -0.87 -10.14
N GLU A 382 -15.08 -1.07 -10.74
CA GLU A 382 -15.42 -0.62 -12.08
C GLU A 382 -15.43 0.91 -12.23
N MET A 383 -15.46 1.63 -11.10
CA MET A 383 -15.42 3.10 -11.04
C MET A 383 -14.01 3.65 -10.83
N ASP A 384 -12.99 2.84 -10.52
CA ASP A 384 -11.61 3.35 -10.39
C ASP A 384 -11.15 4.12 -11.64
N PRO A 385 -11.39 3.63 -12.88
CA PRO A 385 -11.00 4.36 -14.09
C PRO A 385 -11.73 5.69 -14.25
N LEU A 386 -12.96 5.81 -13.72
CA LEU A 386 -13.69 7.08 -13.73
C LEU A 386 -12.98 8.10 -12.85
N TYR A 387 -12.68 7.75 -11.60
CA TYR A 387 -11.97 8.62 -10.67
C TYR A 387 -10.57 8.98 -11.18
N ALA A 388 -9.82 7.99 -11.68
CA ALA A 388 -8.50 8.24 -12.23
C ALA A 388 -8.54 9.18 -13.43
N ARG A 389 -9.53 9.05 -14.33
CA ARG A 389 -9.69 9.95 -15.48
C ARG A 389 -10.09 11.36 -15.06
N CYS A 390 -11.14 11.49 -14.24
CA CYS A 390 -11.63 12.80 -13.82
C CYS A 390 -10.58 13.54 -12.98
N GLY A 391 -9.84 12.81 -12.13
CA GLY A 391 -8.72 13.36 -11.36
C GLY A 391 -7.52 13.74 -12.23
N ALA A 392 -7.15 12.92 -13.23
CA ALA A 392 -6.01 13.19 -14.11
C ALA A 392 -6.21 14.44 -14.99
N ASP A 393 -7.44 14.69 -15.45
CA ASP A 393 -7.81 15.90 -16.18
C ASP A 393 -7.43 17.15 -15.35
N GLY A 394 -7.87 17.17 -14.09
CA GLY A 394 -7.63 18.30 -13.20
C GLY A 394 -6.18 18.40 -12.72
N ALA A 395 -5.57 17.27 -12.38
CA ALA A 395 -4.20 17.19 -11.91
C ALA A 395 -3.21 17.71 -12.96
N LEU A 396 -3.40 17.35 -14.23
CA LEU A 396 -2.55 17.84 -15.31
C LEU A 396 -2.71 19.35 -15.52
N ASP A 397 -3.93 19.86 -15.43
CA ASP A 397 -4.20 21.29 -15.55
C ASP A 397 -3.55 22.08 -14.40
N SER A 398 -3.71 21.62 -13.15
CA SER A 398 -3.03 22.23 -11.99
C SER A 398 -1.51 22.18 -12.12
N LEU A 399 -0.95 21.04 -12.57
CA LEU A 399 0.48 20.87 -12.77
C LEU A 399 1.02 21.84 -13.84
N ILE A 400 0.34 21.97 -14.98
CA ILE A 400 0.74 22.92 -16.04
C ILE A 400 0.62 24.37 -15.54
N ALA A 401 -0.47 24.71 -14.86
CA ALA A 401 -0.69 26.06 -14.34
C ALA A 401 0.41 26.48 -13.35
N GLY A 402 0.76 25.60 -12.42
CA GLY A 402 1.73 25.89 -11.36
C GLY A 402 3.19 25.78 -11.81
N TYR A 403 3.53 24.80 -12.65
CA TYR A 403 4.91 24.36 -12.84
C TYR A 403 5.43 24.48 -14.30
N SER A 404 4.67 25.08 -15.22
CA SER A 404 5.14 25.27 -16.61
C SER A 404 6.43 26.08 -16.74
N GLY A 405 6.71 26.97 -15.77
CA GLY A 405 7.97 27.71 -15.69
C GLY A 405 9.14 26.87 -15.16
N ASP A 406 8.87 25.87 -14.33
CA ASP A 406 9.88 25.06 -13.64
C ASP A 406 10.29 23.83 -14.49
N PHE A 407 9.34 23.26 -15.23
CA PHE A 407 9.56 22.07 -16.04
C PHE A 407 9.38 22.33 -17.54
N PRO A 408 10.46 22.29 -18.35
CA PRO A 408 10.38 22.45 -19.80
C PRO A 408 9.43 21.46 -20.49
N LEU A 409 9.24 20.28 -19.91
CA LEU A 409 8.30 19.29 -20.44
C LEU A 409 6.83 19.76 -20.36
N LEU A 410 6.49 20.71 -19.50
CA LEU A 410 5.12 21.24 -19.39
C LEU A 410 4.87 22.44 -20.32
N GLN A 411 5.93 23.04 -20.88
CA GLN A 411 5.81 24.19 -21.76
C GLN A 411 5.09 23.85 -23.07
N GLY A 412 4.18 24.74 -23.49
CA GLY A 412 3.39 24.61 -24.71
C GLY A 412 2.30 23.52 -24.65
N VAL A 413 2.15 22.81 -23.53
CA VAL A 413 1.06 21.84 -23.34
C VAL A 413 -0.25 22.61 -23.11
N PRO A 414 -1.33 22.29 -23.85
CA PRO A 414 -2.61 22.98 -23.66
C PRO A 414 -3.18 22.70 -22.27
N ILE A 415 -3.73 23.74 -21.66
CA ILE A 415 -4.43 23.72 -20.37
C ILE A 415 -5.92 23.95 -20.61
N ASN A 416 -6.79 23.14 -20.01
CA ASN A 416 -8.23 23.30 -20.20
C ASN A 416 -8.83 24.26 -19.16
N GLN A 417 -8.33 24.22 -17.92
CA GLN A 417 -8.76 25.09 -16.83
C GLN A 417 -7.57 25.64 -16.03
N LYS A 418 -7.55 26.94 -15.75
CA LYS A 418 -6.50 27.59 -14.95
C LYS A 418 -6.89 27.88 -13.51
N ASN A 419 -8.20 27.95 -13.24
CA ASN A 419 -8.70 28.26 -11.91
C ASN A 419 -8.86 26.97 -11.08
N ALA A 420 -8.13 26.88 -9.97
CA ALA A 420 -8.10 25.69 -9.10
C ALA A 420 -9.49 25.24 -8.62
N GLU A 421 -10.34 26.17 -8.22
CA GLU A 421 -11.70 25.85 -7.76
C GLU A 421 -12.55 25.25 -8.90
N LYS A 422 -12.41 25.80 -10.11
CA LYS A 422 -13.06 25.22 -11.30
C LYS A 422 -12.48 23.87 -11.68
N VAL A 423 -11.18 23.64 -11.52
CA VAL A 423 -10.56 22.32 -11.74
C VAL A 423 -11.23 21.27 -10.86
N ILE A 424 -11.36 21.55 -9.55
CA ILE A 424 -12.03 20.65 -8.60
C ILE A 424 -13.51 20.46 -8.99
N SER A 425 -14.20 21.55 -9.35
CA SER A 425 -15.61 21.49 -9.74
C SER A 425 -15.84 20.66 -11.00
N ASP A 426 -14.98 20.79 -12.01
CA ASP A 426 -15.08 20.05 -13.27
C ASP A 426 -14.78 18.56 -13.07
N ALA A 427 -13.76 18.23 -12.26
CA ALA A 427 -13.44 16.86 -11.88
C ALA A 427 -14.58 16.21 -11.07
N HIS A 428 -15.15 16.94 -10.11
CA HIS A 428 -16.25 16.47 -9.29
C HIS A 428 -17.51 16.20 -10.13
N LYS A 429 -17.83 17.13 -11.04
CA LYS A 429 -18.95 16.97 -11.97
C LYS A 429 -18.75 15.75 -12.89
N CYS A 430 -17.52 15.53 -13.38
CA CYS A 430 -17.16 14.35 -14.17
C CYS A 430 -17.44 13.04 -13.41
N VAL A 431 -17.11 12.97 -12.10
CA VAL A 431 -17.41 11.80 -11.26
C VAL A 431 -18.92 11.61 -11.06
N ILE A 432 -19.65 12.67 -10.72
CA ILE A 432 -21.12 12.59 -10.53
C ILE A 432 -21.80 12.11 -11.81
N GLU A 433 -21.43 12.66 -12.97
CA GLU A 433 -22.05 12.30 -14.25
C GLU A 433 -21.72 10.86 -14.64
N GLY A 434 -20.47 10.42 -14.44
CA GLY A 434 -20.05 9.05 -14.78
C GLY A 434 -20.53 7.99 -13.79
N GLY A 435 -20.77 8.36 -12.52
CA GLY A 435 -21.17 7.43 -11.47
C GLY A 435 -22.68 7.20 -11.40
N LYS A 436 -23.50 8.02 -12.08
CA LYS A 436 -24.95 7.85 -12.10
C LYS A 436 -25.39 6.54 -12.77
N PRO A 437 -26.47 5.91 -12.29
CA PRO A 437 -27.32 6.32 -11.17
C PRO A 437 -26.84 5.82 -9.79
N ARG A 438 -25.67 5.19 -9.71
CA ARG A 438 -25.21 4.44 -8.53
C ARG A 438 -24.59 5.31 -7.44
N ILE A 439 -23.91 6.38 -7.83
CA ILE A 439 -23.40 7.36 -6.87
C ILE A 439 -24.55 8.13 -6.23
N PHE A 440 -24.49 8.34 -4.91
CA PHE A 440 -25.52 9.07 -4.19
C PHE A 440 -25.56 10.54 -4.64
N VAL A 441 -26.71 10.95 -5.16
CA VAL A 441 -27.03 12.32 -5.49
C VAL A 441 -28.38 12.64 -4.85
N PRO A 442 -28.44 13.56 -3.86
CA PRO A 442 -29.69 13.94 -3.24
C PRO A 442 -30.63 14.58 -4.27
N ALA A 443 -31.93 14.51 -4.00
CA ALA A 443 -32.92 15.21 -4.81
C ALA A 443 -32.65 16.73 -4.74
N LYS A 444 -32.99 17.45 -5.82
CA LYS A 444 -32.67 18.88 -5.94
C LYS A 444 -33.37 19.74 -4.88
N ASP A 445 -34.48 19.23 -4.35
CA ASP A 445 -35.36 19.82 -3.36
C ASP A 445 -35.26 19.16 -1.97
N ASP A 446 -34.25 18.32 -1.75
CA ASP A 446 -34.00 17.71 -0.44
C ASP A 446 -33.44 18.76 0.53
N GLU A 447 -34.31 19.28 1.39
CA GLU A 447 -33.98 20.29 2.41
C GLU A 447 -33.02 19.76 3.50
N PHE A 448 -32.85 18.45 3.61
CA PHE A 448 -31.94 17.80 4.55
C PHE A 448 -30.56 17.53 3.94
N ALA A 449 -30.37 17.76 2.62
CA ALA A 449 -29.11 17.55 1.92
C ALA A 449 -28.17 18.78 2.02
N LEU A 450 -27.68 19.07 3.22
CA LEU A 450 -26.84 20.24 3.53
C LEU A 450 -25.46 20.25 2.84
N GLU A 451 -24.93 19.08 2.48
CA GLU A 451 -23.57 18.92 1.93
C GLU A 451 -23.52 18.88 0.39
N GLY A 452 -24.68 18.81 -0.27
CA GLY A 452 -24.78 18.71 -1.73
C GLY A 452 -24.47 17.30 -2.28
N PRO A 453 -24.31 17.16 -3.61
CA PRO A 453 -24.10 15.86 -4.24
C PRO A 453 -22.67 15.35 -4.04
N ALA A 454 -22.53 14.08 -3.69
CA ALA A 454 -21.26 13.36 -3.56
C ALA A 454 -20.13 14.13 -2.81
N PRO A 455 -20.38 14.64 -1.58
CA PRO A 455 -19.42 15.48 -0.86
C PRO A 455 -18.09 14.76 -0.56
N ALA A 456 -18.12 13.44 -0.35
CA ALA A 456 -16.93 12.65 -0.06
C ALA A 456 -16.00 12.57 -1.29
N SER A 457 -16.57 12.47 -2.48
CA SER A 457 -15.89 12.49 -3.77
C SER A 457 -15.25 13.84 -4.05
N ARG A 458 -15.95 14.94 -3.71
CA ARG A 458 -15.38 16.29 -3.79
C ARG A 458 -14.18 16.45 -2.87
N LEU A 459 -14.28 15.99 -1.62
CA LEU A 459 -13.17 16.03 -0.66
C LEU A 459 -11.98 15.18 -1.14
N ALA A 460 -12.24 13.99 -1.66
CA ALA A 460 -11.23 13.12 -2.23
C ALA A 460 -10.44 13.80 -3.36
N LEU A 461 -11.15 14.41 -4.31
CA LEU A 461 -10.53 15.15 -5.41
C LEU A 461 -9.76 16.37 -4.91
N PHE A 462 -10.30 17.12 -3.94
CA PHE A 462 -9.60 18.26 -3.33
C PHE A 462 -8.25 17.84 -2.71
N GLN A 463 -8.26 16.82 -1.86
CA GLN A 463 -7.04 16.30 -1.20
C GLN A 463 -6.02 15.80 -2.22
N MET A 464 -6.49 15.09 -3.26
CA MET A 464 -5.64 14.58 -4.32
C MET A 464 -5.03 15.71 -5.16
N LEU A 465 -5.83 16.71 -5.58
CA LEU A 465 -5.38 17.79 -6.45
C LEU A 465 -4.38 18.74 -5.79
N ALA A 466 -4.47 18.91 -4.47
CA ALA A 466 -3.57 19.77 -3.70
C ALA A 466 -2.07 19.45 -3.93
N ARG A 467 -1.72 18.20 -4.29
CA ARG A 467 -0.32 17.81 -4.55
C ARG A 467 0.26 18.37 -5.86
N PHE A 468 -0.61 18.72 -6.81
CA PHE A 468 -0.25 19.27 -8.11
C PHE A 468 -0.28 20.80 -8.14
N GLU A 469 -0.79 21.42 -7.07
CA GLU A 469 -0.79 22.86 -6.93
C GLU A 469 0.58 23.34 -6.43
N LYS A 470 1.09 24.40 -7.07
CA LYS A 470 2.24 25.12 -6.57
C LYS A 470 1.76 26.09 -5.50
N ILE A 471 1.88 25.68 -4.25
CA ILE A 471 1.66 26.58 -3.11
C ILE A 471 3.00 27.27 -2.86
N ASP A 472 3.11 28.53 -3.24
CA ASP A 472 4.25 29.38 -2.88
C ASP A 472 4.15 29.70 -1.38
N VAL A 473 4.49 28.70 -0.55
CA VAL A 473 4.62 28.88 0.88
C VAL A 473 5.89 29.70 1.10
N ASN A 474 5.75 30.88 1.69
CA ASN A 474 6.90 31.62 2.20
C ASN A 474 7.48 30.85 3.40
N MET A 475 8.31 29.85 3.10
CA MET A 475 8.98 29.01 4.10
C MET A 475 9.82 29.85 5.08
N ALA A 476 10.31 31.02 4.67
CA ALA A 476 11.02 31.94 5.56
C ALA A 476 10.11 32.56 6.63
N GLY A 477 8.79 32.60 6.42
CA GLY A 477 7.81 33.00 7.42
C GLY A 477 7.19 31.85 8.23
N MET A 478 7.41 30.60 7.82
CA MET A 478 6.93 29.39 8.52
C MET A 478 8.05 28.60 9.23
N GLY A 479 9.31 28.89 8.91
CA GLY A 479 10.50 28.31 9.56
C GLY A 479 10.69 28.75 11.02
N ASP A 480 9.94 29.73 11.49
CA ASP A 480 9.95 30.13 12.90
C ASP A 480 9.18 29.15 13.80
N ASP A 481 8.31 28.27 13.25
CA ASP A 481 7.44 27.38 14.05
C ASP A 481 7.55 25.86 13.74
N ALA A 482 8.22 25.44 12.66
CA ALA A 482 8.38 24.00 12.34
C ALA A 482 9.74 23.45 12.78
N LYS A 483 9.78 22.72 13.90
CA LYS A 483 10.97 21.93 14.28
C LYS A 483 11.11 20.74 13.35
N ARG A 484 12.21 20.70 12.60
CA ARG A 484 12.68 19.52 11.85
C ARG A 484 12.76 18.31 12.77
N LEU A 485 12.26 17.16 12.34
CA LEU A 485 12.27 15.93 13.14
C LEU A 485 13.49 15.08 12.80
N PRO A 486 14.02 14.29 13.75
CA PRO A 486 15.15 13.37 13.50
C PRO A 486 14.86 12.33 12.39
N GLU A 487 13.59 12.03 12.12
CA GLU A 487 13.16 11.12 11.06
C GLU A 487 13.39 11.72 9.67
N ASP A 488 13.30 13.05 9.52
CA ASP A 488 13.59 13.74 8.26
C ASP A 488 15.08 13.59 7.90
N ASP A 489 15.96 13.73 8.90
CA ASP A 489 17.41 13.58 8.72
C ASP A 489 17.81 12.12 8.42
N ALA A 490 17.13 11.15 9.03
CA ALA A 490 17.35 9.72 8.76
C ALA A 490 16.91 9.32 7.33
N ILE A 491 15.85 9.94 6.81
CA ILE A 491 15.41 9.75 5.41
C ILE A 491 16.45 10.35 4.46
N ASP A 492 16.92 11.57 4.72
CA ASP A 492 17.94 12.25 3.90
C ASP A 492 19.25 11.42 3.83
N ASP A 493 19.71 10.86 4.95
CA ASP A 493 20.91 10.03 5.02
C ASP A 493 20.74 8.70 4.26
N ALA A 494 19.57 8.07 4.37
CA ALA A 494 19.26 6.85 3.64
C ALA A 494 19.21 7.09 2.12
N GLU A 495 18.66 8.23 1.69
CA GLU A 495 18.63 8.64 0.29
C GLU A 495 20.03 8.92 -0.27
N ALA A 496 20.91 9.56 0.53
CA ALA A 496 22.28 9.81 0.13
C ALA A 496 23.06 8.49 -0.09
N LEU A 497 22.87 7.49 0.79
CA LEU A 497 23.51 6.18 0.66
C LEU A 497 23.04 5.44 -0.60
N LEU A 498 21.74 5.46 -0.89
CA LEU A 498 21.18 4.83 -2.09
C LEU A 498 21.73 5.47 -3.37
N LYS A 499 21.83 6.81 -3.42
CA LYS A 499 22.43 7.53 -4.56
C LYS A 499 23.91 7.15 -4.76
N GLN A 500 24.66 6.93 -3.68
CA GLN A 500 26.05 6.45 -3.76
C GLN A 500 26.15 5.01 -4.30
N LEU A 501 25.24 4.12 -3.89
CA LEU A 501 25.22 2.74 -4.37
C LEU A 501 24.89 2.65 -5.87
N GLU A 502 23.96 3.47 -6.36
CA GLU A 502 23.68 3.57 -7.80
C GLU A 502 24.87 4.09 -8.60
N ALA A 503 25.59 5.09 -8.09
CA ALA A 503 26.76 5.63 -8.76
C ALA A 503 27.84 4.55 -8.92
N LYS A 504 28.08 3.76 -7.85
CA LYS A 504 29.01 2.62 -7.89
C LYS A 504 28.55 1.53 -8.87
N GLN A 505 27.26 1.19 -8.88
CA GLN A 505 26.72 0.21 -9.85
C GLN A 505 26.82 0.68 -11.30
N LYS A 506 26.72 1.99 -11.56
CA LYS A 506 26.92 2.56 -12.90
C LYS A 506 28.40 2.61 -13.31
N GLU A 507 29.32 2.67 -12.36
CA GLU A 507 30.77 2.57 -12.60
C GLU A 507 31.22 1.12 -12.84
N GLU A 508 30.64 0.15 -12.14
CA GLU A 508 30.96 -1.28 -12.29
C GLU A 508 30.36 -1.93 -13.56
N ASN A 509 29.35 -1.31 -14.17
CA ASN A 509 28.71 -1.76 -15.42
C ASN A 509 29.19 -1.00 -16.68
N LYS A 510 30.26 -0.21 -16.57
CA LYS A 510 31.02 0.33 -17.70
C LYS A 510 32.26 -0.52 -17.92
#